data_AF-A0A1S3HQ60-F1
#
_entry.id   AF-A0A1S3HQ60-F1
#
_cell.length_a   1.000
_cell.length_b   1.000
_cell.length_c   1.000
_cell.angle_alpha   90.00
_cell.angle_beta   90.00
_cell.angle_gamma   90.00
#
_symmetry.space_group_name_H-M   'P 1'
#
loop_
_entity.id
_entity.type
_entity.pdbx_description
1 polymer ?
#
loop_
_entity_poly.entity_id
_entity_poly.type
_entity_poly.pdbx_seq_one_letter_code
_entity_poly.pdbx_strand_id
1 'polypeptide(L)'
;MVAMQITEFGIKDVYCDIGWIIVMRRYNSTMDFHRNWAEYKNGFGDPRDQFWMGNEALHALTNQGNYSMQIDMLSCNGNSYYVRWDLFRIENETQKYAVEAISVESHNVSSDTKLMELYGREFGTYDVPIANCSQDRGGGWWWGSCGHDHITAFYPECNMTSNQRQRMKFSPITGRNCDRGCLLQAATMKIRRNV
;
A
#
# COMPACT_ATOMS: atom_id res chain seq x y z
N MET A 1 -10.80 -8.85 -15.65
CA MET A 1 -10.93 -9.53 -14.33
C MET A 1 -10.62 -10.99 -14.56
N VAL A 2 -9.85 -11.62 -13.67
CA VAL A 2 -9.48 -13.03 -13.73
C VAL A 2 -9.78 -13.63 -12.37
N ALA A 3 -10.34 -14.84 -12.34
CA ALA A 3 -10.51 -15.60 -11.11
C ALA A 3 -9.18 -16.28 -10.77
N MET A 4 -8.68 -16.06 -9.56
CA MET A 4 -7.44 -16.68 -9.08
C MET A 4 -7.73 -17.50 -7.83
N GLN A 5 -7.31 -18.77 -7.84
CA GLN A 5 -7.35 -19.61 -6.65
C GLN A 5 -6.21 -19.19 -5.73
N ILE A 6 -6.54 -18.70 -4.54
CA ILE A 6 -5.58 -18.43 -3.48
C ILE A 6 -5.73 -19.57 -2.46
N THR A 7 -4.64 -20.29 -2.21
CA THR A 7 -4.61 -21.38 -1.22
C THR A 7 -5.17 -20.87 0.10
N GLU A 8 -6.05 -21.64 0.74
CA GLU A 8 -6.78 -21.30 1.98
C GLU A 8 -7.89 -20.24 1.86
N PHE A 9 -7.91 -19.42 0.80
CA PHE A 9 -8.90 -18.34 0.60
C PHE A 9 -9.89 -18.57 -0.55
N GLY A 10 -9.75 -19.68 -1.27
CA GLY A 10 -10.64 -20.04 -2.36
C GLY A 10 -10.42 -19.18 -3.62
N ILE A 11 -11.45 -19.11 -4.47
CA ILE A 11 -11.43 -18.28 -5.67
C ILE A 11 -11.65 -16.82 -5.29
N LYS A 12 -10.72 -15.94 -5.69
CA LYS A 12 -10.83 -14.49 -5.57
C LYS A 12 -10.83 -13.86 -6.96
N ASP A 13 -11.74 -12.92 -7.18
CA ASP A 13 -11.73 -12.07 -8.37
C ASP A 13 -10.59 -11.06 -8.27
N VAL A 14 -9.69 -11.07 -9.26
CA VAL A 14 -8.56 -10.14 -9.33
C VAL A 14 -8.54 -9.36 -10.63
N TYR A 15 -7.94 -8.18 -10.57
CA TYR A 15 -7.65 -7.38 -11.75
C TYR A 15 -6.18 -7.56 -12.14
N CYS A 16 -5.94 -7.99 -13.37
CA CYS A 16 -4.60 -8.18 -13.91
C CYS A 16 -4.25 -7.08 -14.93
N ASP A 17 -3.02 -6.57 -14.85
CA ASP A 17 -2.45 -5.57 -15.75
C ASP A 17 -1.11 -6.11 -16.30
N ILE A 18 -1.12 -6.68 -17.51
CA ILE A 18 0.09 -7.17 -18.21
C ILE A 18 0.98 -8.04 -17.29
N GLY A 19 0.38 -9.05 -16.64
CA GLY A 19 1.08 -9.98 -15.74
C GLY A 19 1.20 -9.52 -14.28
N TRP A 20 0.78 -8.30 -13.95
CA TRP A 20 0.68 -7.83 -12.57
C TRP A 20 -0.71 -8.11 -11.99
N ILE A 21 -0.76 -8.57 -10.75
CA ILE A 21 -1.98 -8.70 -9.95
C ILE A 21 -2.13 -7.43 -9.12
N ILE A 22 -3.21 -6.68 -9.32
CA ILE A 22 -3.47 -5.49 -8.50
C ILE A 22 -4.00 -5.93 -7.13
N VAL A 23 -3.38 -5.41 -6.07
CA VAL A 23 -3.71 -5.76 -4.67
C VAL A 23 -4.31 -4.59 -3.90
N MET A 24 -4.11 -3.36 -4.39
CA MET A 24 -4.79 -2.17 -3.89
C MET A 24 -4.96 -1.16 -5.02
N ARG A 25 -6.13 -0.53 -5.09
CA ARG A 25 -6.36 0.64 -5.96
C ARG A 25 -7.13 1.71 -5.20
N ARG A 26 -6.68 2.96 -5.33
CA ARG A 26 -7.38 4.14 -4.85
C ARG A 26 -7.16 5.33 -5.77
N TYR A 27 -8.22 6.08 -6.08
CA TYR A 27 -8.15 7.18 -7.04
C TYR A 27 -9.22 8.27 -6.84
N ASN A 28 -10.10 8.14 -5.84
CA ASN A 28 -11.05 9.18 -5.44
C ASN A 28 -11.47 9.03 -3.95
N SER A 29 -12.33 9.92 -3.46
CA SER A 29 -12.79 9.94 -2.06
C SER A 29 -14.06 9.12 -1.79
N THR A 30 -14.59 8.35 -2.74
CA THR A 30 -15.88 7.64 -2.58
C THR A 30 -15.80 6.45 -1.63
N MET A 31 -14.60 5.94 -1.34
CA MET A 31 -14.38 4.82 -0.43
C MET A 31 -13.42 5.21 0.70
N ASP A 32 -13.86 4.95 1.93
CA ASP A 32 -12.99 5.09 3.09
C ASP A 32 -12.08 3.86 3.25
N PHE A 33 -10.81 4.13 3.52
CA PHE A 33 -9.78 3.14 3.82
C PHE A 33 -9.48 3.07 5.33
N HIS A 34 -10.06 3.94 6.17
CA HIS A 34 -9.97 3.85 7.62
C HIS A 34 -10.80 2.67 8.16
N ARG A 35 -10.29 1.46 7.91
CA ARG A 35 -10.93 0.17 8.19
C ARG A 35 -10.26 -0.56 9.33
N ASN A 36 -11.00 -1.48 9.94
CA ASN A 36 -10.49 -2.26 11.07
C ASN A 36 -9.57 -3.40 10.61
N TRP A 37 -8.95 -4.08 11.58
CA TRP A 37 -8.08 -5.24 11.32
C TRP A 37 -8.76 -6.33 10.51
N ALA A 38 -10.00 -6.69 10.85
CA ALA A 38 -10.74 -7.76 10.19
C ALA A 38 -11.03 -7.45 8.70
N GLU A 39 -11.35 -6.20 8.38
CA GLU A 39 -11.53 -5.72 7.00
C GLU A 39 -10.20 -5.74 6.24
N TYR A 40 -9.11 -5.26 6.83
CA TYR A 40 -7.79 -5.30 6.20
C TYR A 40 -7.24 -6.71 6.01
N LYS A 41 -7.55 -7.64 6.92
CA LYS A 41 -7.25 -9.06 6.80
C LYS A 41 -7.96 -9.69 5.61
N ASN A 42 -9.28 -9.52 5.54
CA ASN A 42 -10.13 -10.22 4.56
C ASN A 42 -10.22 -9.54 3.19
N GLY A 43 -9.93 -8.24 3.15
CA GLY A 43 -10.12 -7.36 2.00
C GLY A 43 -11.46 -6.63 2.02
N PHE A 44 -11.53 -5.54 1.27
CA PHE A 44 -12.73 -4.71 1.13
C PHE A 44 -12.73 -3.99 -0.22
N GLY A 45 -13.90 -3.55 -0.67
CA GLY A 45 -14.09 -2.84 -1.93
C GLY A 45 -14.31 -3.76 -3.13
N ASP A 46 -14.21 -3.21 -4.34
CA ASP A 46 -14.43 -3.91 -5.61
C ASP A 46 -13.14 -3.89 -6.46
N PRO A 47 -12.61 -5.05 -6.90
CA PRO A 47 -11.45 -5.14 -7.79
C PRO A 47 -11.56 -4.33 -9.10
N ARG A 48 -12.78 -4.00 -9.54
CA ARG A 48 -13.07 -3.14 -10.70
C ARG A 48 -12.98 -1.65 -10.37
N ASP A 49 -13.03 -1.29 -9.11
CA ASP A 49 -13.03 0.07 -8.60
C ASP A 49 -11.88 0.25 -7.59
N GLN A 50 -12.18 0.74 -6.38
CA GLN A 50 -11.25 0.90 -5.27
C GLN A 50 -11.38 -0.29 -4.33
N PHE A 51 -10.25 -0.84 -3.90
CA PHE A 51 -10.23 -2.00 -3.04
C PHE A 51 -8.89 -2.21 -2.34
N TRP A 52 -8.92 -3.06 -1.32
CA TRP A 52 -7.77 -3.74 -0.73
C TRP A 52 -8.03 -5.25 -0.83
N MET A 53 -7.08 -6.00 -1.38
CA MET A 53 -7.24 -7.45 -1.60
C MET A 53 -7.42 -8.25 -0.30
N GLY A 54 -6.81 -7.78 0.79
CA GLY A 54 -6.74 -8.48 2.06
C GLY A 54 -5.30 -8.92 2.35
N ASN A 55 -4.85 -8.69 3.59
CA ASN A 55 -3.50 -9.03 4.03
C ASN A 55 -3.27 -10.54 3.99
N GLU A 56 -4.30 -11.33 4.26
CA GLU A 56 -4.18 -12.78 4.28
C GLU A 56 -3.96 -13.35 2.87
N ALA A 57 -4.70 -12.84 1.88
CA ALA A 57 -4.49 -13.17 0.48
C ALA A 57 -3.11 -12.69 -0.02
N LEU A 58 -2.67 -11.50 0.41
CA LEU A 58 -1.35 -10.96 0.07
C LEU A 58 -0.21 -11.82 0.67
N HIS A 59 -0.36 -12.28 1.91
CA HIS A 59 0.56 -13.20 2.56
C HIS A 59 0.64 -14.51 1.77
N ALA A 60 -0.50 -15.15 1.51
CA ALA A 60 -0.57 -16.41 0.79
C ALA A 60 0.08 -16.32 -0.61
N LEU A 61 -0.08 -15.21 -1.33
CA LEU A 61 0.52 -15.02 -2.65
C LEU A 61 2.03 -14.80 -2.58
N THR A 62 2.48 -13.87 -1.73
CA THR A 62 3.92 -13.50 -1.65
C THR A 62 4.81 -14.58 -1.03
N ASN A 63 4.22 -15.63 -0.47
CA ASN A 63 4.91 -16.80 0.08
C ASN A 63 4.93 -18.02 -0.84
N GLN A 64 4.31 -17.97 -2.04
CA GLN A 64 4.36 -19.04 -3.04
C GLN A 64 5.63 -19.02 -3.91
N GLY A 65 6.53 -18.06 -3.67
CA GLY A 65 7.76 -17.86 -4.42
C GLY A 65 8.26 -16.44 -4.23
N ASN A 66 9.13 -15.99 -5.14
CA ASN A 66 9.57 -14.59 -5.14
C ASN A 66 8.59 -13.75 -5.93
N TYR A 67 8.13 -12.65 -5.35
CA TYR A 67 7.23 -11.71 -5.99
C TYR A 67 7.85 -10.31 -5.98
N SER A 68 7.76 -9.63 -7.12
CA SER A 68 7.97 -8.20 -7.21
C SER A 68 6.75 -7.44 -6.70
N MET A 69 6.95 -6.26 -6.11
CA MET A 69 5.90 -5.29 -5.81
C MET A 69 6.17 -3.98 -6.56
N GLN A 70 5.12 -3.38 -7.13
CA GLN A 70 5.18 -2.04 -7.69
C GLN A 70 4.05 -1.18 -7.12
N ILE A 71 4.37 0.07 -6.80
CA ILE A 71 3.39 1.09 -6.47
C ILE A 71 3.44 2.16 -7.56
N ASP A 72 2.36 2.31 -8.31
CA ASP A 72 2.11 3.41 -9.25
C ASP A 72 1.36 4.53 -8.54
N MET A 73 1.77 5.78 -8.74
CA MET A 73 1.27 6.93 -8.01
C MET A 73 0.98 8.10 -8.94
N LEU A 74 -0.11 8.82 -8.68
CA LEU A 74 -0.41 10.12 -9.28
C LEU A 74 -0.43 11.17 -8.17
N SER A 75 0.50 12.12 -8.23
CA SER A 75 0.54 13.25 -7.29
C SER A 75 -0.58 14.26 -7.55
N CYS A 76 -0.91 15.04 -6.53
CA CYS A 76 -1.84 16.17 -6.66
C CYS A 76 -1.41 17.25 -7.66
N ASN A 77 -0.11 17.29 -8.02
CA ASN A 77 0.41 18.19 -9.05
C ASN A 77 0.29 17.63 -10.48
N GLY A 78 -0.32 16.45 -10.64
CA GLY A 78 -0.50 15.80 -11.95
C GLY A 78 0.71 14.99 -12.43
N ASN A 79 1.77 14.88 -11.64
CA ASN A 79 2.95 14.07 -11.99
C ASN A 79 2.77 12.61 -11.58
N SER A 80 3.22 11.69 -12.44
CA SER A 80 3.20 10.25 -12.20
C SER A 80 4.53 9.75 -11.65
N TYR A 81 4.46 8.90 -10.62
CA TYR A 81 5.61 8.27 -9.99
C TYR A 81 5.43 6.77 -9.86
N TYR A 82 6.53 6.04 -9.76
CA TYR A 82 6.54 4.64 -9.40
C TYR A 82 7.73 4.29 -8.52
N VAL A 83 7.55 3.25 -7.71
CA VAL A 83 8.62 2.49 -7.08
C VAL A 83 8.35 1.02 -7.30
N ARG A 84 9.40 0.27 -7.65
CA ARG A 84 9.38 -1.18 -7.81
C ARG A 84 10.42 -1.81 -6.91
N TRP A 85 9.99 -2.86 -6.24
CA TRP A 85 10.81 -3.79 -5.49
C TRP A 85 10.80 -5.14 -6.19
N ASP A 86 11.97 -5.75 -6.38
CA ASP A 86 12.11 -7.06 -7.03
C ASP A 86 11.80 -8.21 -6.07
N LEU A 87 11.81 -7.94 -4.76
CA LEU A 87 11.34 -8.85 -3.72
C LEU A 87 10.38 -8.11 -2.80
N PHE A 88 9.24 -8.71 -2.51
CA PHE A 88 8.30 -8.27 -1.49
C PHE A 88 7.59 -9.49 -0.88
N ARG A 89 7.69 -9.62 0.44
CA ARG A 89 7.04 -10.68 1.21
C ARG A 89 6.59 -10.16 2.56
N ILE A 90 5.43 -10.63 2.99
CA ILE A 90 4.89 -10.35 4.32
C ILE A 90 4.69 -11.64 5.11
N GLU A 91 4.80 -11.53 6.43
CA GLU A 91 4.53 -12.59 7.38
C GLU A 91 3.03 -12.87 7.53
N ASN A 92 2.68 -13.88 8.33
CA ASN A 92 1.30 -14.22 8.65
C ASN A 92 0.68 -13.31 9.72
N GLU A 93 -0.59 -13.55 10.06
CA GLU A 93 -1.33 -12.76 11.05
C GLU A 93 -0.69 -12.74 12.44
N THR A 94 -0.09 -13.85 12.89
CA THR A 94 0.53 -13.93 14.23
C THR A 94 1.75 -13.03 14.37
N GLN A 95 2.38 -12.68 13.25
CA GLN A 95 3.47 -11.71 13.13
C GLN A 95 2.96 -10.37 12.56
N LYS A 96 1.64 -10.13 12.65
CA LYS A 96 0.95 -8.91 12.20
C LYS A 96 1.26 -8.51 10.75
N TYR A 97 1.41 -9.49 9.87
CA TYR A 97 1.73 -9.26 8.46
C TYR A 97 2.97 -8.39 8.24
N ALA A 98 3.98 -8.48 9.11
CA ALA A 98 5.19 -7.69 9.00
C ALA A 98 5.90 -7.91 7.66
N VAL A 99 6.57 -6.89 7.12
CA VAL A 99 7.35 -7.06 5.87
C VAL A 99 8.62 -7.86 6.17
N GLU A 100 8.64 -9.14 5.79
CA GLU A 100 9.77 -10.05 6.00
C GLU A 100 10.93 -9.73 5.05
N ALA A 101 10.62 -9.47 3.78
CA ALA A 101 11.64 -9.27 2.75
C ALA A 101 11.19 -8.19 1.77
N ILE A 102 12.10 -7.26 1.50
CA ILE A 102 11.90 -6.19 0.52
C ILE A 102 13.24 -5.81 -0.10
N SER A 103 13.30 -5.56 -1.40
CA SER A 103 14.53 -5.15 -2.12
C SER A 103 14.18 -4.22 -3.28
N VAL A 104 14.85 -3.07 -3.40
CA VAL A 104 14.52 -2.04 -4.40
C VAL A 104 15.09 -2.43 -5.75
N GLU A 105 14.26 -2.39 -6.80
CA GLU A 105 14.67 -2.63 -8.18
C GLU A 105 14.87 -1.30 -8.94
N SER A 106 13.82 -0.47 -8.97
CA SER A 106 13.79 0.76 -9.78
C SER A 106 12.74 1.74 -9.28
N HIS A 107 12.93 3.02 -9.58
CA HIS A 107 11.97 4.07 -9.27
C HIS A 107 12.22 5.32 -10.12
N ASN A 108 11.26 6.24 -10.12
CA ASN A 108 11.44 7.60 -10.66
C ASN A 108 11.20 8.70 -9.59
N VAL A 109 11.16 8.32 -8.31
CA VAL A 109 11.09 9.27 -7.19
C VAL A 109 12.46 9.93 -6.94
N SER A 110 12.48 11.08 -6.28
CA SER A 110 13.69 11.88 -6.08
C SER A 110 14.64 11.36 -5.00
N SER A 111 14.21 10.45 -4.12
CA SER A 111 15.07 9.86 -3.09
C SER A 111 14.73 8.40 -2.85
N ASP A 112 15.76 7.58 -2.69
CA ASP A 112 15.69 6.13 -2.39
C ASP A 112 15.84 5.81 -0.90
N THR A 113 16.31 6.77 -0.09
CA THR A 113 16.67 6.60 1.33
C THR A 113 15.59 5.95 2.20
N LYS A 114 14.32 6.12 1.85
CA LYS A 114 13.18 5.58 2.61
C LYS A 114 12.50 4.37 1.98
N LEU A 115 12.93 3.92 0.80
CA LEU A 115 12.25 2.84 0.09
C LEU A 115 12.38 1.48 0.79
N MET A 116 13.36 1.34 1.68
CA MET A 116 13.59 0.13 2.48
C MET A 116 13.00 0.23 3.89
N GLU A 117 12.41 1.37 4.26
CA GLU A 117 11.89 1.59 5.61
C GLU A 117 10.75 0.63 5.99
N LEU A 118 10.05 0.05 5.01
CA LEU A 118 9.00 -0.93 5.26
C LEU A 118 9.53 -2.22 5.90
N TYR A 119 10.81 -2.55 5.70
CA TYR A 119 11.42 -3.78 6.19
C TYR A 119 11.23 -3.95 7.72
N GLY A 120 10.71 -5.11 8.12
CA GLY A 120 10.45 -5.46 9.52
C GLY A 120 9.29 -4.71 10.18
N ARG A 121 8.60 -3.80 9.48
CA ARG A 121 7.47 -3.05 10.06
C ARG A 121 6.23 -3.92 10.10
N GLU A 122 5.54 -3.90 11.24
CA GLU A 122 4.25 -4.56 11.45
C GLU A 122 3.12 -3.79 10.75
N PHE A 123 2.12 -4.52 10.26
CA PHE A 123 0.88 -3.90 9.79
C PHE A 123 0.04 -3.44 10.99
N GLY A 124 -0.62 -2.29 10.86
CA GLY A 124 -1.51 -1.77 11.90
C GLY A 124 -2.73 -1.07 11.32
N THR A 125 -3.81 -1.11 12.09
CA THR A 125 -5.12 -0.49 11.80
C THR A 125 -5.58 0.31 13.01
N TYR A 126 -6.72 0.99 12.97
CA TYR A 126 -7.12 1.89 14.07
C TYR A 126 -7.43 1.13 15.38
N ASP A 127 -7.91 -0.11 15.28
CA ASP A 127 -8.28 -1.01 16.38
C ASP A 127 -7.14 -1.95 16.80
N VAL A 128 -6.16 -2.18 15.92
CA VAL A 128 -4.89 -2.85 16.24
C VAL A 128 -3.74 -1.91 15.85
N PRO A 129 -3.48 -0.88 16.66
CA PRO A 129 -2.61 0.21 16.23
C PRO A 129 -1.14 -0.08 16.54
N ILE A 130 -0.26 0.32 15.61
CA ILE A 130 1.18 0.39 15.85
C ILE A 130 1.46 1.83 16.32
N ALA A 131 1.74 1.99 17.62
CA ALA A 131 1.67 3.28 18.30
C ALA A 131 0.32 3.98 18.03
N ASN A 132 0.28 5.31 17.94
CA ASN A 132 -0.96 6.03 17.60
C ASN A 132 -1.09 6.34 16.09
N CYS A 133 -0.26 5.71 15.23
CA CYS A 133 -0.11 6.12 13.84
C CYS A 133 -1.37 5.90 13.00
N SER A 134 -1.95 4.70 13.06
CA SER A 134 -3.14 4.32 12.30
C SER A 134 -4.39 5.10 12.72
N GLN A 135 -4.47 5.50 13.99
CA GLN A 135 -5.52 6.37 14.51
C GLN A 135 -5.36 7.81 13.99
N ASP A 136 -4.13 8.35 14.07
CA ASP A 136 -3.86 9.75 13.71
C ASP A 136 -3.80 9.99 12.20
N ARG A 137 -3.45 8.98 11.40
CA ARG A 137 -3.17 9.13 9.96
C ARG A 137 -4.26 8.52 9.07
N GLY A 138 -5.12 7.68 9.63
CA GLY A 138 -6.10 6.92 8.88
C GLY A 138 -5.48 5.73 8.13
N GLY A 139 -6.33 4.81 7.68
CA GLY A 139 -5.89 3.62 6.93
C GLY A 139 -5.15 2.56 7.76
N GLY A 140 -4.96 1.42 7.13
CA GLY A 140 -4.05 0.36 7.56
C GLY A 140 -2.76 0.38 6.73
N TRP A 141 -1.61 0.19 7.37
CA TRP A 141 -0.30 0.23 6.71
C TRP A 141 0.79 -0.48 7.54
N TRP A 142 1.96 -0.69 6.94
CA TRP A 142 3.18 -1.10 7.64
C TRP A 142 3.82 0.10 8.33
N TRP A 143 3.45 0.32 9.60
CA TRP A 143 3.77 1.55 10.32
C TRP A 143 5.14 1.49 10.99
N GLY A 144 5.86 2.61 10.92
CA GLY A 144 7.04 2.88 11.75
C GLY A 144 6.73 3.97 12.78
N SER A 145 7.56 5.00 12.86
CA SER A 145 7.32 6.21 13.66
C SER A 145 6.28 7.17 13.03
N CYS A 146 5.15 6.63 12.57
CA CYS A 146 4.02 7.36 11.98
C CYS A 146 4.37 8.22 10.75
N GLY A 147 5.33 7.72 9.94
CA GLY A 147 6.09 8.40 8.87
C GLY A 147 5.31 9.20 7.82
N HIS A 148 5.77 9.17 6.56
CA HIS A 148 5.23 10.03 5.50
C HIS A 148 4.91 9.27 4.21
N ASP A 149 4.71 7.95 4.30
CA ASP A 149 4.58 7.05 3.17
C ASP A 149 3.35 6.18 3.39
N HIS A 150 2.17 6.75 3.14
CA HIS A 150 0.89 6.08 3.41
C HIS A 150 -0.02 6.25 2.19
N ILE A 151 -0.17 5.18 1.42
CA ILE A 151 -1.06 5.16 0.25
C ILE A 151 -2.51 4.76 0.61
N THR A 152 -2.77 4.50 1.90
CA THR A 152 -4.07 4.10 2.45
C THR A 152 -4.66 5.12 3.45
N ALA A 153 -3.87 6.13 3.86
CA ALA A 153 -4.28 7.22 4.76
C ALA A 153 -5.48 8.01 4.23
N PHE A 154 -6.06 8.95 4.99
CA PHE A 154 -7.25 9.68 4.51
C PHE A 154 -7.04 10.33 3.12
N TYR A 155 -8.09 10.31 2.29
CA TYR A 155 -8.00 10.87 0.94
C TYR A 155 -7.66 12.37 1.00
N PRO A 156 -6.71 12.88 0.21
CA PRO A 156 -6.39 14.29 0.20
C PRO A 156 -7.40 15.09 -0.61
N GLU A 157 -7.64 16.32 -0.17
CA GLU A 157 -8.09 17.39 -1.04
C GLU A 157 -6.85 18.08 -1.59
N CYS A 158 -6.59 17.98 -2.90
CA CYS A 158 -5.34 18.47 -3.49
C CYS A 158 -5.15 20.00 -3.37
N ASN A 159 -6.20 20.74 -3.06
CA ASN A 159 -6.16 22.18 -2.83
C ASN A 159 -5.97 22.56 -1.34
N MET A 160 -5.91 21.58 -0.42
CA MET A 160 -5.76 21.85 1.01
C MET A 160 -4.31 22.12 1.44
N THR A 161 -4.17 23.09 2.34
CA THR A 161 -2.90 23.42 3.00
C THR A 161 -2.81 22.92 4.45
N SER A 162 -3.92 22.50 5.06
CA SER A 162 -4.00 22.00 6.45
C SER A 162 -4.09 20.48 6.53
N ASN A 163 -3.67 19.89 7.66
CA ASN A 163 -3.78 18.45 7.97
C ASN A 163 -3.18 17.49 6.95
N GLN A 164 -2.27 17.96 6.10
CA GLN A 164 -1.56 17.16 5.09
C GLN A 164 -0.79 15.98 5.71
N ARG A 165 -0.50 16.03 7.01
CA ARG A 165 0.12 14.93 7.76
C ARG A 165 -0.71 13.63 7.72
N GLN A 166 -2.03 13.73 7.68
CA GLN A 166 -2.96 12.59 7.74
C GLN A 166 -3.45 12.13 6.37
N ARG A 167 -2.89 12.68 5.29
CA ARG A 167 -3.38 12.43 3.93
C ARG A 167 -2.54 11.42 3.18
N MET A 168 -3.12 10.81 2.15
CA MET A 168 -2.43 9.91 1.23
C MET A 168 -1.19 10.59 0.62
N LYS A 169 -0.01 10.00 0.83
CA LYS A 169 1.27 10.61 0.42
C LYS A 169 2.42 9.62 0.33
N PHE A 170 3.48 10.04 -0.37
CA PHE A 170 4.71 9.28 -0.50
C PHE A 170 5.92 10.21 -0.50
N SER A 171 6.62 10.30 0.64
CA SER A 171 7.72 11.23 0.85
C SER A 171 8.95 11.06 -0.05
N PRO A 172 9.31 9.85 -0.52
CA PRO A 172 10.36 9.67 -1.53
C PRO A 172 10.22 10.55 -2.78
N ILE A 173 9.00 10.98 -3.14
CA ILE A 173 8.75 11.91 -4.25
C ILE A 173 9.55 13.22 -4.09
N THR A 174 9.78 13.67 -2.86
CA THR A 174 10.48 14.95 -2.57
C THR A 174 11.69 14.81 -1.66
N GLY A 175 11.83 13.68 -0.96
CA GLY A 175 13.04 13.28 -0.22
C GLY A 175 13.21 13.83 1.18
N ARG A 176 12.69 15.01 1.56
CA ARG A 176 13.04 15.59 2.88
C ARG A 176 11.91 16.12 3.74
N ASN A 177 10.84 16.70 3.20
CA ASN A 177 9.66 17.11 3.97
C ASN A 177 8.44 17.10 3.07
N CYS A 178 7.59 16.10 3.27
CA CYS A 178 6.43 15.82 2.46
C CYS A 178 5.24 16.73 2.83
N ASP A 179 5.51 18.03 2.87
CA ASP A 179 4.54 19.11 3.13
C ASP A 179 3.99 19.68 1.81
N ARG A 180 4.73 19.56 0.69
CA ARG A 180 4.23 19.93 -0.64
C ARG A 180 4.75 18.98 -1.71
N GLY A 181 3.92 18.68 -2.71
CA GLY A 181 4.32 17.94 -3.92
C GLY A 181 4.35 16.42 -3.83
N CYS A 182 4.09 15.84 -2.65
CA CYS A 182 4.10 14.40 -2.42
C CYS A 182 2.72 13.83 -2.01
N LEU A 183 1.69 14.69 -1.93
CA LEU A 183 0.30 14.24 -1.76
C LEU A 183 -0.14 13.50 -3.01
N LEU A 184 -0.88 12.42 -2.82
CA LEU A 184 -1.31 11.54 -3.90
C LEU A 184 -2.81 11.66 -4.12
N GLN A 185 -3.25 11.85 -5.35
CA GLN A 185 -4.65 11.69 -5.72
C GLN A 185 -4.97 10.27 -6.20
N ALA A 186 -3.97 9.51 -6.64
CA ALA A 186 -4.18 8.09 -6.91
C ALA A 186 -2.95 7.26 -6.55
N ALA A 187 -3.20 6.01 -6.17
CA ALA A 187 -2.18 5.00 -5.94
C ALA A 187 -2.71 3.61 -6.34
N THR A 188 -1.86 2.81 -6.97
CA THR A 188 -2.12 1.40 -7.28
C THR A 188 -0.95 0.57 -6.82
N MET A 189 -1.18 -0.39 -5.93
CA MET A 189 -0.19 -1.38 -5.52
C MET A 189 -0.47 -2.68 -6.25
N LYS A 190 0.55 -3.28 -6.85
CA LYS A 190 0.45 -4.50 -7.64
C LYS A 190 1.66 -5.40 -7.44
N ILE A 191 1.46 -6.71 -7.57
CA ILE A 191 2.50 -7.73 -7.40
C ILE A 191 2.61 -8.61 -8.64
N ARG A 192 3.79 -9.17 -8.88
CA ARG A 192 4.02 -10.11 -9.99
C ARG A 192 5.01 -11.18 -9.54
N ARG A 193 4.71 -12.44 -9.84
CA ARG A 193 5.63 -13.54 -9.57
C ARG A 193 6.88 -13.39 -10.43
N ASN A 194 8.06 -13.53 -9.82
CA ASN A 194 9.32 -13.59 -10.53
C ASN A 194 9.45 -15.00 -11.12
N VAL A 195 9.85 -15.08 -12.39
CA VAL A 195 10.04 -16.34 -13.12
C VAL A 195 11.52 -16.70 -13.12
#